data_AF-F7L1I5-F1
#
_entry.id   AF-F7L1I5-F1
#
_cell.length_a   1.000
_cell.length_b   1.000
_cell.length_c   1.000
_cell.angle_alpha   90.00
_cell.angle_beta   90.00
_cell.angle_gamma   90.00
#
_symmetry.space_group_name_H-M   'P 1'
#
loop_
_entity.id
_entity.type
_entity.pdbx_description
1 polymer ?
#
loop_
_entity_poly.entity_id
_entity_poly.type
_entity_poly.pdbx_seq_one_letter_code
_entity_poly.pdbx_strand_id
1 'polypeptide(L)' 'MALGGKREGAGRRKLEEEKKKVTKSFRITPTLLAEIEKKYPEKTLSWIIEQALIEYIKK' A
#
# COMPACT_ATOMS: atom_id res chain seq x y z
N MET A 1 38.93 21.94 -7.29
CA MET A 1 37.60 21.87 -6.65
C MET A 1 36.61 21.27 -7.64
N ALA A 2 36.31 19.97 -7.52
CA ALA A 2 35.23 19.35 -8.30
C ALA A 2 34.01 19.22 -7.38
N LEU A 3 32.99 20.01 -7.68
CA LEU A 3 31.71 20.06 -6.97
C LEU A 3 31.01 18.71 -7.04
N GLY A 4 30.45 18.29 -5.90
CA GLY A 4 29.86 16.98 -5.67
C GLY A 4 28.96 16.51 -6.81
N GLY A 5 29.36 15.42 -7.46
CA GLY A 5 28.50 14.66 -8.35
C GLY A 5 27.23 14.24 -7.62
N LYS A 6 26.11 14.23 -8.34
CA LYS A 6 24.80 13.73 -7.90
C LYS A 6 24.97 12.33 -7.30
N ARG A 7 25.15 12.26 -5.98
CA ARG A 7 25.01 11.03 -5.23
C ARG A 7 23.50 10.77 -5.14
N GLU A 8 22.95 10.12 -6.16
CA GLU A 8 21.77 9.30 -5.96
C GLU A 8 22.12 8.37 -4.79
N GLY A 9 21.46 8.56 -3.65
CA GLY A 9 21.88 7.98 -2.38
C GLY A 9 22.17 6.49 -2.51
N ALA A 10 23.43 6.13 -2.22
CA ALA A 10 23.90 4.75 -2.16
C ALA A 10 23.06 3.98 -1.14
N GLY A 11 22.02 3.30 -1.59
CA GLY A 11 21.12 2.52 -0.74
C GLY A 11 19.65 2.49 -1.18
N ARG A 12 19.17 3.46 -1.99
CA ARG A 12 17.82 3.36 -2.54
C ARG A 12 17.85 2.59 -3.85
N ARG A 13 17.55 1.29 -3.81
CA ARG A 13 17.14 0.53 -5.00
C ARG A 13 16.00 1.32 -5.65
N LYS A 14 16.19 1.75 -6.91
CA LYS A 14 15.11 2.23 -7.77
C LYS A 14 14.12 1.07 -7.93
N LEU A 15 13.14 0.99 -7.04
CA LEU A 15 11.95 0.17 -7.29
C LEU A 15 11.32 0.72 -8.57
N GLU A 16 11.15 -0.14 -9.57
CA GLU A 16 10.33 0.16 -10.77
C GLU A 16 9.06 0.88 -10.33
N GLU A 17 8.69 1.95 -11.04
CA GLU A 17 7.55 2.79 -10.65
C GLU A 17 6.26 1.99 -10.49
N GLU A 18 6.09 0.93 -11.27
CA GLU A 18 4.95 0.00 -11.20
C GLU A 18 4.86 -0.79 -9.89
N LYS A 19 5.95 -0.95 -9.15
CA LYS A 19 5.97 -1.69 -7.87
C LYS A 19 5.85 -0.78 -6.65
N LYS A 20 5.71 0.53 -6.84
CA LYS A 20 5.57 1.49 -5.74
C LYS A 20 4.15 1.42 -5.17
N LYS A 21 4.02 0.83 -3.98
CA LYS A 21 2.77 0.92 -3.20
C LYS A 21 2.63 2.32 -2.61
N VAL A 22 1.42 2.87 -2.67
CA VAL A 22 1.08 4.16 -2.05
C VAL A 22 0.40 3.90 -0.71
N THR A 23 0.94 4.45 0.37
CA THR A 23 0.29 4.40 1.69
C THR A 23 -0.78 5.49 1.77
N LYS A 24 -2.01 5.09 2.12
CA LYS A 24 -3.12 6.01 2.38
C LYS A 24 -3.74 5.67 3.73
N SER A 25 -4.03 6.71 4.51
CA SER A 25 -4.85 6.60 5.70
C SER A 25 -6.31 6.83 5.35
N PHE A 26 -7.20 6.09 6.00
CA PHE A 26 -8.64 6.26 5.89
C PHE A 26 -9.28 5.98 7.25
N ARG A 27 -10.52 6.43 7.42
CA ARG A 27 -11.32 6.16 8.62
C ARG A 27 -12.28 5.03 8.31
N ILE A 28 -12.45 4.12 9.26
CA ILE A 28 -13.39 3.00 9.18
C ILE A 28 -14.14 2.90 10.50
N THR A 29 -15.39 2.43 10.45
CA THR A 29 -16.17 2.18 11.66
C THR A 29 -15.59 0.96 12.42
N PRO A 30 -15.53 1.01 13.76
CA PRO A 30 -15.00 -0.11 14.54
C PRO A 30 -15.76 -1.42 14.33
N THR A 31 -17.08 -1.33 14.12
CA THR A 31 -17.94 -2.49 13.84
C THR A 31 -17.56 -3.18 12.54
N LEU A 32 -17.36 -2.41 11.47
CA LEU A 32 -16.97 -2.94 10.17
C LEU A 32 -15.56 -3.55 10.23
N LEU A 33 -14.63 -2.92 10.94
CA LEU A 33 -13.29 -3.49 11.13
C LEU A 33 -13.35 -4.84 11.82
N ALA A 34 -14.11 -4.95 12.92
CA ALA A 34 -14.26 -6.20 13.67
C ALA A 34 -14.93 -7.31 12.83
N GLU A 35 -15.90 -6.97 11.97
CA GLU A 35 -16.52 -7.93 11.05
C GLU A 35 -15.52 -8.41 9.98
N ILE A 36 -14.70 -7.51 9.43
CA ILE A 36 -13.67 -7.86 8.44
C ILE A 36 -12.62 -8.78 9.05
N GLU A 37 -12.13 -8.47 10.25
CA GLU A 37 -11.15 -9.30 10.96
C GLU A 37 -11.69 -10.69 11.29
N LYS A 38 -12.96 -10.81 11.68
CA LYS A 38 -13.62 -12.11 11.91
C LYS A 38 -13.80 -12.91 10.62
N LYS A 39 -14.16 -12.25 9.53
CA LYS A 39 -14.46 -12.91 8.25
C LYS A 39 -13.20 -13.34 7.49
N TYR A 40 -12.08 -12.66 7.72
CA TYR A 40 -10.82 -12.90 7.02
C TYR A 40 -9.63 -12.91 7.97
N PRO A 41 -9.55 -13.89 8.89
CA PRO A 41 -8.50 -13.91 9.92
C PRO A 41 -7.08 -14.08 9.37
N GLU A 42 -6.93 -14.69 8.18
CA GLU A 42 -5.64 -14.99 7.56
C GLU A 42 -5.14 -13.89 6.60
N LYS A 43 -5.94 -12.84 6.38
CA LYS A 43 -5.66 -11.81 5.37
C LYS A 43 -5.45 -10.47 6.03
N THR A 44 -4.53 -9.69 5.47
CA THR A 44 -4.32 -8.31 5.92
C THR A 44 -5.45 -7.41 5.42
N LEU A 45 -5.83 -6.43 6.23
CA LEU A 45 -6.85 -5.43 5.87
C LEU A 45 -6.54 -4.74 4.53
N SER A 46 -5.27 -4.40 4.30
CA SER A 46 -4.81 -3.80 3.05
C SER A 46 -5.10 -4.66 1.83
N TRP A 47 -4.87 -5.98 1.92
CA TRP A 47 -5.16 -6.90 0.82
C TRP A 47 -6.66 -7.00 0.53
N ILE A 48 -7.47 -7.06 1.58
CA ILE A 48 -8.94 -7.14 1.46
C ILE A 48 -9.47 -5.89 0.77
N ILE A 49 -9.00 -4.71 1.19
CA ILE A 49 -9.39 -3.43 0.58
C ILE A 49 -8.93 -3.34 -0.87
N GLU A 50 -7.70 -3.76 -1.17
CA GLU A 50 -7.18 -3.77 -2.54
C GLU A 50 -8.03 -4.65 -3.47
N GLN A 51 -8.41 -5.85 -3.04
CA GLN A 51 -9.32 -6.71 -3.80
C GLN A 51 -10.72 -6.11 -3.95
N ALA A 52 -11.27 -5.56 -2.87
CA ALA A 52 -12.59 -4.92 -2.91
C ALA A 52 -12.62 -3.71 -3.86
N LEU A 53 -11.56 -2.92 -3.92
CA LEU A 53 -11.43 -1.81 -4.86
C LEU A 53 -11.32 -2.29 -6.31
N ILE A 54 -10.53 -3.35 -6.56
CA ILE A 54 -10.44 -3.96 -7.90
C ILE A 54 -11.81 -4.48 -8.36
N GLU A 55 -12.55 -5.15 -7.47
CA GLU A 55 -13.89 -5.65 -7.77
C GLU A 55 -14.88 -4.51 -8.02
N TYR A 56 -14.83 -3.44 -7.21
CA TYR A 56 -15.67 -2.27 -7.36
C TYR A 56 -15.46 -1.55 -8.70
N ILE A 57 -14.20 -1.45 -9.16
CA ILE A 57 -13.86 -0.79 -10.44
C ILE A 57 -14.25 -1.65 -11.65
N LYS A 58 -14.28 -2.98 -11.53
CA LYS A 58 -14.68 -3.88 -12.63
C LYS A 58 -16.18 -3.90 -12.89
N LYS A 59 -16.97 -3.34 -11.99
CA LYS A 59 -18.43 -3.27 -12.06
C LYS A 59 -18.88 -1.97 -12.72
#